data_AF-A0AAD6APL5-F1
#
_entry.id   AF-A0AAD6APL5-F1
#
_cell.length_a   1.000
_cell.length_b   1.000
_cell.length_c   1.000
_cell.angle_alpha   90.00
_cell.angle_beta   90.00
_cell.angle_gamma   90.00
#
_symmetry.space_group_name_H-M   'P 1'
#
loop_
_entity.id
_entity.type
_entity.pdbx_description
1 polymer ?
#
loop_
_entity_poly.entity_id
_entity_poly.type
_entity_poly.pdbx_seq_one_letter_code
_entity_poly.pdbx_strand_id
1 'polypeptide(L)'
;MPFVDLQTRLGIDADKWLLNQSSLQPKKKAARCHTFEKDWIECSHNIGQTRSKKECQLELEDFNECLNKKKTVSQEAVRHPSAA
;
A
#
# COMPACT_ATOMS: atom_id res chain seq x y z
N MET A 1 10.54 -1.33 -23.16
CA MET A 1 9.93 -2.69 -23.28
C MET A 1 8.43 -2.52 -23.11
N PRO A 2 7.58 -2.90 -24.07
CA PRO A 2 6.13 -2.83 -23.91
C PRO A 2 5.64 -3.89 -22.90
N PHE A 3 4.65 -3.54 -22.07
CA PHE A 3 3.97 -4.48 -21.18
C PHE A 3 2.84 -5.18 -21.93
N VAL A 4 2.93 -6.50 -22.10
CA VAL A 4 1.89 -7.31 -22.74
C VAL A 4 1.16 -8.10 -21.66
N ASP A 5 -0.07 -7.70 -21.35
CA ASP A 5 -0.88 -8.34 -20.32
C ASP A 5 -1.53 -9.64 -20.83
N LEU A 6 -0.73 -10.70 -20.93
CA LEU A 6 -1.21 -12.05 -21.27
C LEU A 6 -2.00 -12.70 -20.13
N GLN A 7 -1.66 -12.36 -18.88
CA GLN A 7 -2.29 -12.94 -17.70
C GLN A 7 -3.78 -12.60 -17.61
N THR A 8 -4.14 -11.32 -17.81
CA THR A 8 -5.55 -10.91 -17.83
C THR A 8 -6.30 -11.48 -19.03
N ARG A 9 -5.65 -11.59 -20.20
CA ARG A 9 -6.29 -12.11 -21.43
C ARG A 9 -6.56 -13.62 -21.38
N LEU A 10 -5.66 -14.38 -20.77
CA LEU A 10 -5.78 -15.84 -20.66
C LEU A 10 -6.46 -16.30 -19.36
N GLY A 11 -6.72 -15.38 -18.42
CA GLY A 11 -7.32 -15.69 -17.11
C GLY A 11 -6.40 -16.50 -16.18
N ILE A 12 -5.09 -16.45 -16.40
CA ILE A 12 -4.08 -17.14 -15.59
C ILE A 12 -3.52 -16.16 -14.56
N ASP A 13 -3.44 -16.59 -13.30
CA ASP A 13 -2.76 -15.86 -12.23
C ASP A 13 -1.39 -16.49 -11.96
N ALA A 14 -0.34 -15.94 -12.58
CA ALA A 14 1.03 -16.40 -12.34
C ALA A 14 1.70 -15.59 -11.20
N ASP A 15 1.46 -14.28 -11.17
CA ASP A 15 2.14 -13.35 -10.25
C ASP A 15 1.22 -12.36 -9.51
N LYS A 16 -0.06 -12.23 -9.88
CA LYS A 16 -0.95 -11.19 -9.34
C LYS A 16 -1.26 -11.42 -7.87
N TRP A 17 -1.33 -12.68 -7.44
CA TRP A 17 -1.54 -13.06 -6.04
C TRP A 17 -0.48 -12.50 -5.08
N LEU A 18 0.72 -12.17 -5.58
CA LEU A 18 1.85 -11.70 -4.76
C LEU A 18 1.97 -10.16 -4.71
N LEU A 19 1.23 -9.43 -5.55
CA LEU A 19 1.44 -7.99 -5.74
C LEU A 19 1.00 -7.14 -4.54
N ASN A 20 -0.14 -7.48 -3.93
CA ASN A 20 -0.74 -6.69 -2.85
C ASN A 20 -0.58 -7.44 -1.52
N GLN A 21 -0.16 -6.75 -0.46
CA GLN A 21 -0.09 -7.36 0.88
C GLN A 21 -1.50 -7.53 1.49
N SER A 22 -2.47 -6.80 0.92
CA SER A 22 -3.89 -6.92 1.23
C SER A 22 -4.58 -8.13 0.57
N SER A 23 -3.91 -8.84 -0.34
CA SER A 23 -4.40 -10.09 -0.94
C SER A 23 -4.55 -11.22 0.08
N LEU A 24 -5.22 -12.30 -0.34
CA LEU A 24 -5.43 -13.47 0.49
C LEU A 24 -4.08 -14.12 0.88
N GLN A 25 -3.69 -13.96 2.14
CA GLN A 25 -2.48 -14.61 2.66
C GLN A 25 -2.79 -16.01 3.23
N PRO A 26 -1.81 -16.93 3.22
CA PRO A 26 -1.93 -18.21 3.91
C PRO A 26 -2.34 -18.00 5.38
N LYS A 27 -3.29 -18.80 5.86
CA LYS A 27 -3.85 -18.70 7.23
C LYS A 27 -4.57 -17.37 7.54
N LYS A 28 -5.00 -16.62 6.52
CA LYS A 28 -5.75 -15.35 6.67
C LYS A 28 -5.02 -14.34 7.58
N LYS A 29 -3.68 -14.35 7.55
CA LYS A 29 -2.88 -13.40 8.32
C LYS A 29 -2.91 -12.04 7.64
N ALA A 30 -3.31 -11.00 8.38
CA ALA A 30 -3.24 -9.64 7.87
C ALA A 30 -1.80 -9.11 7.92
N ALA A 31 -1.40 -8.36 6.88
CA ALA A 31 -0.19 -7.56 6.92
C ALA A 31 -0.30 -6.44 7.97
N ARG A 32 0.85 -5.89 8.40
CA ARG A 32 0.87 -4.78 9.37
C ARG A 32 0.09 -3.55 8.92
N CYS A 33 0.19 -3.22 7.63
CA CYS A 33 -0.47 -2.07 7.01
C CYS A 33 -1.65 -2.47 6.11
N HIS A 34 -2.29 -3.62 6.39
CA HIS A 34 -3.34 -4.20 5.56
C HIS A 34 -4.48 -3.22 5.25
N THR A 35 -4.97 -2.51 6.26
CA THR A 35 -6.10 -1.57 6.11
C THR A 35 -5.71 -0.37 5.24
N PHE A 36 -4.59 0.29 5.54
CA PHE A 36 -4.13 1.45 4.77
C PHE A 36 -3.84 1.11 3.30
N GLU A 37 -3.25 -0.07 3.04
CA GLU A 37 -3.04 -0.52 1.66
C GLU A 37 -4.36 -0.77 0.94
N LYS A 38 -5.33 -1.37 1.62
CA LYS A 38 -6.67 -1.63 1.07
C LYS A 38 -7.39 -0.33 0.74
N ASP A 39 -7.39 0.65 1.64
CA ASP A 39 -8.04 1.95 1.44
C ASP A 39 -7.39 2.72 0.27
N TRP A 40 -6.07 2.68 0.16
CA TRP A 40 -5.34 3.26 -0.97
C TRP A 40 -5.67 2.58 -2.31
N ILE A 41 -5.76 1.25 -2.34
CA ILE A 41 -6.15 0.49 -3.55
C ILE A 41 -7.58 0.81 -3.94
N GLU A 42 -8.52 0.83 -2.98
CA GLU A 42 -9.93 1.13 -3.24
C GLU A 42 -10.13 2.57 -3.72
N CYS A 43 -9.39 3.54 -3.17
CA CYS A 43 -9.40 4.92 -3.65
C CYS A 43 -8.81 5.04 -5.08
N SER A 44 -7.69 4.38 -5.34
CA SER A 44 -6.97 4.49 -6.62
C SER A 44 -7.56 3.66 -7.76
N HIS A 45 -8.50 2.77 -7.44
CA HIS A 45 -9.17 1.92 -8.40
C HIS A 45 -9.92 2.76 -9.46
N ASN A 46 -9.75 2.44 -10.73
CA ASN A 46 -10.41 3.08 -11.89
C ASN A 46 -10.12 4.58 -12.17
N ILE A 47 -9.32 5.29 -11.36
CA ILE A 47 -9.04 6.73 -11.60
C ILE A 47 -7.73 6.99 -12.37
N GLY A 48 -6.88 5.97 -12.54
CA GLY A 48 -5.60 6.06 -13.23
C GLY A 48 -4.50 6.76 -12.44
N GLN A 49 -3.23 6.52 -12.81
CA GLN A 49 -2.07 6.93 -12.00
C GLN A 49 -1.96 8.46 -11.82
N THR A 50 -2.24 9.24 -12.87
CA THR A 50 -2.06 10.70 -12.83
C THR A 50 -3.02 11.38 -11.84
N ARG A 51 -4.27 10.92 -11.80
CA ARG A 51 -5.31 11.46 -10.93
C ARG A 51 -5.22 10.91 -9.51
N SER A 52 -4.92 9.62 -9.37
CA SER A 52 -4.68 8.97 -8.07
C SER A 52 -3.63 9.67 -7.22
N LYS A 53 -2.56 10.20 -7.84
CA LYS A 53 -1.53 10.97 -7.13
C LYS A 53 -2.05 12.22 -6.41
N LYS A 54 -3.15 12.81 -6.89
CA LYS A 54 -3.74 14.02 -6.29
C LYS A 54 -4.93 13.69 -5.38
N GLU A 55 -5.82 12.81 -5.85
CA GLU A 55 -7.07 12.51 -5.12
C GLU A 55 -6.87 11.53 -3.97
N CYS A 56 -5.98 10.55 -4.12
CA CYS A 56 -5.67 9.56 -3.09
C CYS A 56 -4.35 9.85 -2.37
N GLN A 57 -3.93 11.12 -2.36
CA GLN A 57 -2.66 11.52 -1.75
C GLN A 57 -2.65 11.20 -0.25
N LEU A 58 -3.76 11.45 0.45
CA LEU A 58 -3.87 11.21 1.89
C LEU A 58 -3.67 9.72 2.22
N GLU A 59 -4.41 8.83 1.55
CA GLU A 59 -4.31 7.38 1.76
C GLU A 59 -2.90 6.84 1.44
N LEU A 60 -2.26 7.39 0.41
CA LEU A 60 -0.88 7.05 0.07
C LEU A 60 0.12 7.53 1.13
N GLU A 61 -0.10 8.71 1.72
CA GLU A 61 0.74 9.22 2.81
C GLU A 61 0.60 8.39 4.09
N ASP A 62 -0.62 7.98 4.43
CA ASP A 62 -0.89 7.14 5.60
C ASP A 62 -0.33 5.73 5.41
N PHE A 63 -0.45 5.15 4.22
CA PHE A 63 0.21 3.89 3.89
C PHE A 63 1.73 3.98 3.99
N ASN A 64 2.34 5.03 3.43
CA ASN A 64 3.79 5.26 3.52
C ASN A 64 4.26 5.49 4.95
N GLU A 65 3.47 6.17 5.77
CA GLU A 65 3.79 6.37 7.17
C GLU A 65 3.65 5.08 7.98
N CYS A 66 2.66 4.24 7.69
CA CYS A 66 2.55 2.93 8.35
C CYS A 66 3.78 2.05 8.08
N LEU A 67 4.33 2.08 6.86
CA LEU A 67 5.53 1.31 6.49
C LEU A 67 6.80 1.87 7.15
N ASN A 68 6.98 3.20 7.12
CA ASN A 68 8.25 3.83 7.49
C ASN A 68 8.29 4.38 8.92
N LYS A 69 7.13 4.62 9.55
CA LYS A 69 6.97 5.14 10.91
C LYS A 69 7.72 6.44 11.21
N LYS A 70 7.95 7.29 10.21
CA LYS A 70 8.79 8.49 10.33
C LYS A 70 8.14 9.55 11.21
N LYS A 71 6.85 9.83 11.01
CA LYS A 71 6.08 10.79 11.82
C LYS A 71 5.94 10.29 13.25
N THR A 72 5.68 8.98 13.47
CA THR A 72 5.55 8.42 14.82
C THR A 72 6.86 8.50 15.62
N VAL A 73 7.99 8.12 15.01
CA VAL A 73 9.30 8.19 15.68
C VAL A 73 9.68 9.64 15.99
N SER A 74 9.37 10.57 15.08
CA SER A 74 9.65 11.99 15.30
C SER A 74 8.83 12.56 16.46
N GLN A 75 7.57 12.13 16.64
CA GLN A 75 6.75 12.54 17.78
C GLN A 75 7.22 11.92 19.11
N GLU A 76 7.71 10.69 19.08
CA GLU A 76 8.30 10.04 20.27
C GLU A 76 9.60 10.72 20.71
N ALA A 77 10.45 11.16 19.77
CA ALA A 77 11.65 11.94 20.08
C ALA A 77 11.33 13.27 20.80
N VAL A 78 10.20 13.90 20.46
CA VAL A 78 9.72 15.11 21.15
C VAL A 78 9.16 14.78 22.55
N ARG A 79 8.54 13.61 22.73
CA ARG A 79 7.93 13.20 24.00
C ARG A 79 8.95 12.64 25.01
N HIS A 80 10.07 12.07 24.55
CA HIS A 80 11.14 11.53 25.38
C HIS A 80 12.54 11.97 24.89
N PRO A 81 13.01 13.16 25.30
CA PRO A 81 14.34 13.68 24.89
C PRO A 81 15.54 12.90 25.46
N SER A 82 15.32 11.93 26.37
CA SER A 82 16.39 11.15 27.03
C SER A 82 16.84 9.89 26.28
N ALA A 83 16.24 9.59 25.11
CA ALA A 83 16.56 8.40 24.31
C ALA A 83 17.39 8.71 23.04
N ALA A 84 17.91 9.94 22.93
CA ALA A 84 18.85 10.36 21.90
C ALA A 84 20.30 10.31 22.43
#